data_AF-A0A9E8QI04-F1
#
_entry.id   AF-A0A9E8QI04-F1
#
_cell.length_a   1.000
_cell.length_b   1.000
_cell.length_c   1.000
_cell.angle_alpha   90.00
_cell.angle_beta   90.00
_cell.angle_gamma   90.00
#
_symmetry.space_group_name_H-M   'P 1'
#
loop_
_entity.id
_entity.type
_entity.pdbx_description
1 polymer ?
#
loop_
_entity_poly.entity_id
_entity_poly.type
_entity_poly.pdbx_seq_one_letter_code
_entity_poly.pdbx_strand_id
1 'polypeptide(L)' 'MTDLAIGDTVRHDDGREGTVTAMTGKRVSVKFPGHWRTSVIFAKRLSKTPAPVEAPAGE' A
#
# COMPACT_ATOMS: atom_id res chain seq x y z
N MET A 1 0.88 15.67 0.19
CA MET A 1 -0.39 14.96 -0.09
C MET A 1 0.03 13.63 -0.68
N THR A 2 -0.13 12.52 0.04
CA THR A 2 0.40 11.23 -0.45
C THR A 2 -0.49 10.74 -1.59
N ASP A 3 0.09 10.56 -2.76
CA ASP A 3 -0.59 10.09 -3.97
C ASP A 3 -0.80 8.56 -3.90
N LEU A 4 -1.71 8.14 -3.02
CA LEU A 4 -2.16 6.76 -2.93
C LEU A 4 -3.47 6.63 -3.72
N ALA A 5 -3.59 5.60 -4.55
CA ALA A 5 -4.81 5.25 -5.25
C ALA A 5 -5.37 3.90 -4.79
N ILE A 6 -6.64 3.62 -5.09
CA ILE A 6 -7.18 2.27 -4.90
C ILE A 6 -6.49 1.35 -5.91
N GLY A 7 -6.00 0.21 -5.44
CA GLY A 7 -5.18 -0.72 -6.22
C GLY A 7 -3.68 -0.55 -6.03
N ASP A 8 -3.21 0.53 -5.40
CA ASP A 8 -1.78 0.69 -5.10
C ASP A 8 -1.32 -0.35 -4.08
N THR A 9 -0.11 -0.85 -4.28
CA THR A 9 0.63 -1.61 -3.27
C THR A 9 1.31 -0.65 -2.31
N VAL A 10 1.01 -0.80 -1.04
CA VAL A 10 1.55 0.03 0.03
C VAL A 10 2.23 -0.83 1.08
N ARG A 11 3.32 -0.29 1.64
CA ARG A 11 4.00 -0.88 2.79
C ARG A 11 3.61 -0.13 4.05
N HIS A 12 3.16 -0.88 5.04
CA HIS A 12 2.95 -0.38 6.39
C HIS A 12 4.28 -0.29 7.14
N ASP A 13 4.37 0.62 8.09
CA ASP A 13 5.54 0.83 8.97
C ASP A 13 5.99 -0.44 9.71
N ASP A 14 5.05 -1.34 9.99
CA ASP A 14 5.28 -2.68 10.57
C ASP A 14 5.98 -3.67 9.59
N GLY A 15 6.31 -3.22 8.37
CA GLY A 15 6.95 -4.03 7.33
C GLY A 15 6.00 -4.85 6.47
N ARG A 16 4.70 -4.88 6.79
CA ARG A 16 3.68 -5.59 6.01
C ARG A 16 3.31 -4.85 4.73
N GLU A 17 3.18 -5.58 3.63
CA GLU A 17 2.73 -5.04 2.34
C GLU A 17 1.28 -5.45 2.09
N GLY A 18 0.48 -4.53 1.55
CA GLY A 18 -0.91 -4.80 1.21
C GLY A 18 -1.41 -3.86 0.13
N THR A 19 -2.63 -4.14 -0.34
CA THR A 19 -3.22 -3.40 -1.45
C THR A 19 -4.30 -2.46 -0.93
N VAL A 20 -4.29 -1.21 -1.41
CA VAL A 20 -5.34 -0.24 -1.09
C VAL A 20 -6.65 -0.68 -1.75
N THR A 21 -7.70 -0.83 -0.95
CA THR A 21 -9.03 -1.26 -1.40
C THR A 21 -10.08 -0.15 -1.28
N ALA A 22 -9.87 0.81 -0.37
CA ALA A 22 -10.71 1.99 -0.26
C ALA A 22 -9.94 3.12 0.43
N MET A 23 -10.40 4.35 0.24
CA MET A 23 -9.84 5.54 0.87
C MET A 23 -10.93 6.48 1.35
N THR A 24 -10.73 7.08 2.51
CA THR A 24 -11.64 8.07 3.10
C THR A 24 -10.83 9.15 3.78
N GLY A 25 -10.62 10.26 3.08
CA GLY A 25 -9.81 11.38 3.56
C GLY A 25 -8.38 10.94 3.89
N LYS A 26 -8.02 10.97 5.17
CA LYS A 26 -6.67 10.57 5.67
C LYS A 26 -6.55 9.09 6.02
N ARG A 27 -7.65 8.33 5.94
CA ARG A 27 -7.70 6.89 6.25
C ARG A 27 -7.74 6.07 4.96
N VAL A 28 -6.99 4.97 4.96
CA VAL A 28 -6.79 4.08 3.83
C VAL A 28 -7.08 2.66 4.29
N SER A 29 -7.96 1.98 3.58
CA SER A 29 -8.30 0.59 3.81
C SER A 29 -7.36 -0.30 3.00
N VAL A 30 -6.50 -1.04 3.68
CA VAL A 30 -5.49 -1.91 3.08
C VAL A 30 -5.83 -3.37 3.32
N LYS A 31 -5.84 -4.17 2.26
CA LYS A 31 -6.01 -5.62 2.32
C LYS A 31 -4.61 -6.25 2.37
N PHE A 32 -4.25 -6.81 3.51
CA PHE A 32 -3.00 -7.57 3.66
C PHE A 32 -3.20 -9.02 3.22
N PRO A 33 -2.21 -9.63 2.54
CA PRO A 33 -2.23 -11.05 2.25
C PRO A 33 -2.25 -11.85 3.57
N GLY A 34 -3.03 -12.92 3.63
CA GLY A 34 -3.21 -13.73 4.85
C GLY A 34 -4.15 -13.12 5.90
N HIS A 35 -4.67 -11.90 5.69
CA HIS A 35 -5.70 -11.32 6.55
C HIS A 35 -7.11 -11.50 5.94
N TRP A 36 -8.00 -12.13 6.72
CA TRP A 36 -9.40 -12.29 6.34
C TRP A 36 -10.13 -10.94 6.17
N ARG A 37 -9.68 -9.90 6.87
CA ARG A 37 -10.32 -8.57 6.88
C ARG A 37 -9.37 -7.45 6.43
N THR A 38 -9.96 -6.39 5.87
CA THR A 38 -9.26 -5.16 5.51
C THR A 38 -8.94 -4.34 6.76
N SER A 39 -7.74 -3.76 6.80
CA SER A 39 -7.28 -2.92 7.91
C SER A 39 -7.35 -1.46 7.52
N VAL A 40 -7.91 -0.62 8.40
CA VAL A 40 -7.99 0.83 8.19
C VAL A 40 -6.78 1.50 8.84
N ILE A 41 -5.93 2.11 8.03
CA ILE A 41 -4.64 2.68 8.42
C ILE A 41 -4.61 4.15 8.00
N PHE A 42 -3.90 5.00 8.76
CA PHE A 42 -3.67 6.37 8.33
C PHE A 42 -2.69 6.42 7.16
N ALA A 43 -3.00 7.20 6.12
CA ALA A 43 -2.15 7.36 4.93
C ALA A 43 -0.70 7.76 5.25
N LYS A 44 -0.48 8.49 6.37
CA LYS A 44 0.86 8.87 6.84
C LYS A 44 1.71 7.67 7.29
N ARG A 45 1.09 6.55 7.68
CA ARG A 45 1.78 5.30 8.10
C ARG A 45 1.97 4.32 6.94
N LEU A 46 1.59 4.71 5.73
CA LEU A 46 1.71 3.91 4.53
C LEU A 46 2.72 4.59 3.60
N SER A 47 3.70 3.81 3.16
CA SER A 47 4.64 4.20 2.12
C SER A 47 4.17 3.57 0.82
N LYS A 48 4.11 4.35 -0.26
CA LYS A 48 3.89 3.80 -1.61
C LYS A 48 5.11 2.95 -1.94
N THR A 49 4.93 1.64 -2.08
CA THR A 49 6.00 0.80 -2.60
C THR A 49 5.95 1.00 -4.11
N PRO A 50 6.97 1.60 -4.75
CA PRO A 50 7.03 1.51 -6.21
C PRO A 50 6.98 0.02 -6.56
N ALA A 51 6.17 -0.34 -7.55
CA ALA A 51 6.21 -1.69 -8.13
C ALA A 51 7.68 -2.09 -8.25
N PRO A 52 8.05 -3.36 -7.94
CA PRO A 52 9.44 -3.78 -8.04
C PRO A 52 9.90 -3.31 -9.40
N VAL A 53 10.80 -2.33 -9.40
CA VAL A 53 11.41 -1.88 -10.63
C VAL A 53 11.94 -3.17 -11.20
N GLU A 54 11.39 -3.61 -12.33
CA GLU A 54 12.09 -4.57 -13.17
C GLU A 54 13.50 -3.99 -13.20
N ALA A 55 14.43 -4.64 -12.50
CA ALA A 55 15.83 -4.30 -12.62
C ALA A 55 16.03 -4.23 -14.13
N PRO A 56 16.49 -3.10 -14.69
CA PRO A 56 16.71 -3.05 -16.12
C PRO A 56 17.54 -4.28 -16.41
N ALA A 57 16.98 -5.20 -17.19
CA ALA A 57 17.74 -6.27 -17.78
C ALA A 57 18.70 -5.58 -18.76
N GLY A 58 19.69 -4.87 -18.21
CA GLY A 58 20.88 -4.43 -18.93
C GLY A 58 21.80 -5.64 -18.89
N GLU A 59 21.90 -6.40 -19.98
CA GLU A 59 22.49 -6.11 -21.30
C GLU A 59 23.77 -6.94 -21.39
#